data_AF-A0A3F2V277-F1
#
_entry.id   AF-A0A3F2V277-F1
#
_cell.length_a   1.000
_cell.length_b   1.000
_cell.length_c   1.000
_cell.angle_alpha   90.00
_cell.angle_beta   90.00
_cell.angle_gamma   90.00
#
_symmetry.space_group_name_H-M   'P 1'
#
loop_
_entity.id
_entity.type
_entity.pdbx_description
1 polymer ?
#
loop_
_entity_poly.entity_id
_entity_poly.type
_entity_poly.pdbx_seq_one_letter_code
_entity_poly.pdbx_strand_id
1 'polypeptide(L)'
;MKKDADSLRSQIVIHYLQRRTGMGTGKLSLEIFGDTKEHRKKVQLWKSGTRMHATNRNAILNRFPESDILLNSAIYELLEPKLLTHEKIDELLAGYRRHKGSIPLEYWCIPNMSWQGLAQKDKSEPIFPILGRFNSKALSECGAADGFIIILGLLHEINADITQANDDKRHYTARLTPHLIEAARAFPVFARHPDVKPYWEKLYTLFKKLWYYFNPSFDALILDDQLMSEYVNMHAEYYLARGVLGRVQGSYRLKLFRAPVLQATEWDHATS
;
A
#
# COMPACT_ATOMS: atom_id res chain seq x y z
N MET A 1 12.16 -4.21 -17.96
CA MET A 1 10.70 -4.05 -17.70
C MET A 1 10.36 -2.58 -17.64
N LYS A 2 9.36 -2.10 -18.41
CA LYS A 2 8.77 -0.79 -18.16
C LYS A 2 8.33 -0.74 -16.69
N LYS A 3 8.57 0.37 -16.00
CA LYS A 3 8.16 0.54 -14.59
C LYS A 3 6.63 0.63 -14.54
N ASP A 4 5.96 -0.53 -14.46
CA ASP A 4 4.50 -0.65 -14.36
C ASP A 4 3.95 0.25 -13.25
N ALA A 5 4.68 0.41 -12.14
CA ALA A 5 4.34 1.32 -11.05
C ALA A 5 4.32 2.80 -11.44
N ASP A 6 5.24 3.26 -12.31
CA ASP A 6 5.28 4.65 -12.77
C ASP A 6 4.17 4.97 -13.77
N SER A 7 3.77 4.00 -14.59
CA SER A 7 2.57 4.08 -15.43
C SER A 7 1.34 4.26 -14.54
N LEU A 8 1.20 3.41 -13.52
CA LEU A 8 0.07 3.40 -12.60
C LEU A 8 -0.04 4.67 -11.78
N ARG A 9 1.10 5.21 -11.30
CA ARG A 9 1.20 6.53 -10.68
C ARG A 9 0.56 7.60 -11.54
N SER A 10 0.93 7.61 -12.83
CA SER A 10 0.43 8.61 -13.78
C SER A 10 -1.09 8.51 -13.95
N GLN A 11 -1.65 7.29 -13.97
CA GLN A 11 -3.09 7.08 -14.07
C GLN A 11 -3.84 7.54 -12.80
N ILE A 12 -3.36 7.13 -11.63
CA ILE A 12 -3.97 7.46 -10.33
C ILE A 12 -3.98 8.97 -10.09
N VAL A 13 -2.86 9.65 -10.33
CA VAL A 13 -2.76 11.11 -10.15
C VAL A 13 -3.73 11.84 -11.08
N ILE A 14 -3.81 11.47 -12.35
CA ILE A 14 -4.76 12.11 -13.27
C ILE A 14 -6.19 11.82 -12.85
N HIS A 15 -6.54 10.59 -12.48
CA HIS A 15 -7.87 10.28 -11.98
C HIS A 15 -8.25 11.13 -10.77
N TYR A 16 -7.36 11.25 -9.79
CA TYR A 16 -7.54 12.11 -8.63
C TYR A 16 -7.80 13.56 -9.02
N LEU A 17 -6.95 14.15 -9.86
CA LEU A 17 -7.09 15.54 -10.28
C LEU A 17 -8.42 15.76 -11.00
N GLN A 18 -8.84 14.84 -11.88
CA GLN A 18 -10.12 14.93 -12.57
C GLN A 18 -11.30 14.86 -11.59
N ARG A 19 -11.25 13.96 -10.60
CA ARG A 19 -12.29 13.82 -9.57
C ARG A 19 -12.38 15.07 -8.68
N ARG A 20 -11.24 15.64 -8.30
CA ARG A 20 -11.15 16.80 -7.41
C ARG A 20 -11.53 18.12 -8.08
N THR A 21 -11.17 18.30 -9.35
CA THR A 21 -11.38 19.55 -10.09
C THR A 21 -12.61 19.55 -10.99
N GLY A 22 -13.17 18.36 -11.30
CA GLY A 22 -14.21 18.20 -12.31
C GLY A 22 -13.71 18.42 -13.75
N MET A 23 -12.40 18.59 -13.97
CA MET A 23 -11.86 18.93 -15.28
C MET A 23 -11.69 17.69 -16.19
N GLY A 24 -12.15 17.81 -17.43
CA GLY A 24 -11.79 16.89 -18.51
C GLY A 24 -10.30 16.96 -18.85
N THR A 25 -9.80 15.99 -19.62
CA THR A 25 -8.36 15.85 -19.91
C THR A 25 -7.76 17.08 -20.61
N GLY A 26 -8.48 17.68 -21.56
CA GLY A 26 -8.06 18.89 -22.26
C GLY A 26 -7.94 20.10 -21.34
N LYS A 27 -8.96 20.36 -20.52
CA LYS A 27 -8.97 21.49 -19.57
C LYS A 27 -7.89 21.32 -18.50
N LEU A 28 -7.73 20.12 -17.95
CA LEU A 28 -6.66 19.83 -16.99
C LEU A 28 -5.27 20.03 -17.61
N SER A 29 -5.09 19.67 -18.89
CA SER A 29 -3.83 19.90 -19.58
C SER A 29 -3.51 21.38 -19.76
N LEU A 30 -4.51 22.20 -20.12
CA LEU A 30 -4.37 23.65 -20.22
C LEU A 30 -4.08 24.28 -18.86
N GLU A 31 -4.71 23.77 -17.80
CA GLU A 31 -4.53 24.27 -16.44
C GLU A 31 -3.11 24.04 -15.91
N ILE A 32 -2.50 22.89 -16.23
CA ILE A 32 -1.15 22.54 -15.77
C ILE A 32 -0.07 23.24 -16.63
N PHE A 33 -0.29 23.37 -17.93
CA PHE A 33 0.76 23.70 -18.90
C PHE A 33 0.52 24.94 -19.77
N GLY A 34 -0.65 25.57 -19.68
CA GLY A 34 -1.10 26.60 -20.61
C GLY A 34 -1.44 26.06 -22.02
N ASP A 35 -1.77 26.95 -22.95
CA ASP A 35 -2.12 26.58 -24.33
C ASP A 35 -0.90 26.46 -25.23
N THR A 36 -0.28 25.29 -25.21
CA THR A 36 0.80 24.91 -26.14
C THR A 36 0.43 23.61 -26.87
N LYS A 37 0.69 23.57 -28.19
CA LYS A 37 0.37 22.38 -29.04
C LYS A 37 1.00 21.09 -28.51
N GLU A 38 2.20 21.16 -27.93
CA GLU A 38 2.92 19.99 -27.39
C GLU A 38 2.27 19.38 -26.14
N HIS A 39 1.45 20.13 -25.41
CA HIS A 39 0.97 19.70 -24.10
C HIS A 39 -0.45 19.14 -24.14
N ARG A 40 -1.25 19.50 -25.16
CA ARG A 40 -2.66 19.09 -25.34
C ARG A 40 -2.94 17.58 -25.20
N LYS A 41 -1.96 16.71 -25.48
CA LYS A 41 -2.10 15.25 -25.40
C LYS A 41 -1.47 14.61 -24.16
N LYS A 42 -0.68 15.34 -23.37
CA LYS A 42 0.09 14.78 -22.24
C LYS A 42 -0.82 14.11 -21.20
N VAL A 43 -1.88 14.81 -20.77
CA VAL A 43 -2.83 14.27 -19.79
C VAL A 43 -3.54 13.02 -20.33
N GLN A 44 -3.91 13.00 -21.61
CA GLN A 44 -4.52 11.83 -22.25
C GLN A 44 -3.56 10.64 -22.26
N LEU A 45 -2.28 10.87 -22.60
CA LEU A 45 -1.24 9.84 -22.59
C LEU A 45 -1.00 9.28 -21.19
N TRP A 46 -1.00 10.12 -20.15
CA TRP A 46 -0.86 9.65 -18.77
C TRP A 46 -2.08 8.88 -18.28
N LYS A 47 -3.28 9.32 -18.67
CA LYS A 47 -4.51 8.56 -18.43
C LYS A 47 -4.46 7.17 -19.07
N SER A 48 -3.86 7.03 -20.25
CA SER A 48 -3.67 5.74 -20.91
C SER A 48 -2.47 4.93 -20.37
N GLY A 49 -1.76 5.41 -19.35
CA GLY A 49 -0.65 4.70 -18.72
C GLY A 49 0.74 5.04 -19.25
N THR A 50 0.91 6.17 -19.94
CA THR A 50 2.25 6.69 -20.22
C THR A 50 2.89 7.20 -18.93
N ARG A 51 4.18 6.97 -18.75
CA ARG A 51 4.94 7.45 -17.58
C ARG A 51 5.02 8.98 -17.58
N MET A 52 4.80 9.58 -16.42
CA MET A 52 5.03 10.99 -16.17
C MET A 52 6.48 11.28 -15.74
N HIS A 53 7.19 12.08 -16.53
CA HIS A 53 8.54 12.55 -16.20
C HIS A 53 8.55 13.55 -15.03
N ALA A 54 9.68 13.67 -14.34
CA ALA A 54 9.86 14.53 -13.17
C ALA A 54 9.48 16.00 -13.42
N THR A 55 9.87 16.56 -14.57
CA THR A 55 9.51 17.94 -14.95
C THR A 55 8.00 18.15 -15.02
N ASN A 56 7.26 17.17 -15.54
CA ASN A 56 5.81 17.23 -15.58
C ASN A 56 5.18 17.04 -14.19
N ARG A 57 5.78 16.21 -13.32
CA ARG A 57 5.32 16.10 -11.93
C ARG A 57 5.46 17.44 -11.21
N ASN A 58 6.59 18.13 -11.37
CA ASN A 58 6.80 19.44 -10.77
C ASN A 58 5.80 20.50 -11.29
N ALA A 59 5.47 20.47 -12.60
CA ALA A 59 4.44 21.34 -13.14
C ALA A 59 3.06 21.08 -12.51
N ILE A 60 2.70 19.81 -12.30
CA ILE A 60 1.47 19.46 -11.58
C ILE A 60 1.53 19.94 -10.13
N LEU A 61 2.63 19.72 -9.41
CA LEU A 61 2.77 20.15 -8.02
C LEU A 61 2.67 21.66 -7.85
N ASN A 62 3.24 22.43 -8.78
CA ASN A 62 3.12 23.89 -8.75
C ASN A 62 1.67 24.36 -8.89
N ARG A 63 0.84 23.62 -9.63
CA ARG A 63 -0.59 23.96 -9.81
C ARG A 63 -1.50 23.36 -8.76
N PHE A 64 -1.19 22.13 -8.32
CA PHE A 64 -1.96 21.30 -7.40
C PHE A 64 -1.02 20.72 -6.32
N PRO A 65 -0.54 21.53 -5.36
CA PRO A 65 0.40 21.08 -4.33
C PRO A 65 -0.12 19.90 -3.50
N GLU A 66 -1.44 19.80 -3.33
CA GLU A 66 -2.08 18.69 -2.62
C GLU A 66 -1.87 17.32 -3.27
N SER A 67 -1.43 17.28 -4.53
CA SER A 67 -1.20 16.03 -5.27
C SER A 67 0.16 15.40 -4.96
N ASP A 68 1.01 16.07 -4.16
CA ASP A 68 2.30 15.56 -3.71
C ASP A 68 2.22 14.17 -3.12
N ILE A 69 1.21 13.95 -2.28
CA ILE A 69 0.99 12.67 -1.63
C ILE A 69 0.75 11.51 -2.60
N LEU A 70 0.24 11.79 -3.81
CA LEU A 70 0.06 10.79 -4.87
C LEU A 70 1.24 10.75 -5.83
N LEU A 71 1.87 11.90 -6.09
CA LEU A 71 2.98 11.99 -7.06
C LEU A 71 4.28 11.40 -6.52
N ASN A 72 4.52 11.61 -5.22
CA ASN A 72 5.74 11.25 -4.52
C ASN A 72 5.49 10.20 -3.43
N SER A 73 4.34 9.51 -3.47
CA SER A 73 4.06 8.38 -2.58
C SER A 73 5.15 7.31 -2.67
N ALA A 74 5.60 6.82 -1.52
CA ALA A 74 6.53 5.71 -1.42
C ALA A 74 6.00 4.41 -2.04
N ILE A 75 4.68 4.26 -2.16
CA ILE A 75 4.04 3.01 -2.62
C ILE A 75 4.57 2.52 -3.97
N TYR A 76 4.87 3.42 -4.91
CA TYR A 76 5.30 3.03 -6.25
C TYR A 76 6.70 2.43 -6.29
N GLU A 77 7.59 2.90 -5.42
CA GLU A 77 8.94 2.34 -5.27
C GLU A 77 8.89 1.03 -4.46
N LEU A 78 8.09 1.00 -3.40
CA LEU A 78 7.94 -0.16 -2.52
C LEU A 78 7.22 -1.35 -3.19
N LEU A 79 6.41 -1.11 -4.22
CA LEU A 79 5.78 -2.16 -5.03
C LEU A 79 6.71 -2.81 -6.08
N GLU A 80 7.90 -2.25 -6.33
CA GLU A 80 8.85 -2.85 -7.28
C GLU A 80 9.58 -4.05 -6.62
N PRO A 81 9.62 -5.23 -7.27
CA PRO A 81 10.33 -6.41 -6.75
C PRO A 81 11.84 -6.25 -6.95
N LYS A 82 12.46 -5.46 -6.07
CA LYS A 82 13.89 -5.15 -6.11
C LYS A 82 14.44 -5.02 -4.69
N LEU A 83 15.74 -5.22 -4.55
CA LEU A 83 16.45 -4.94 -3.32
C LEU A 83 16.58 -3.41 -3.15
N LEU A 84 16.22 -2.92 -1.96
CA LEU A 84 16.41 -1.53 -1.54
C LEU A 84 17.49 -1.47 -0.47
N THR A 85 18.25 -0.37 -0.44
CA THR A 85 19.20 -0.12 0.67
C THR A 85 18.47 0.48 1.86
N HIS A 86 19.05 0.38 3.06
CA HIS A 86 18.49 1.00 4.26
C HIS A 86 18.31 2.51 4.09
N GLU A 87 19.28 3.21 3.50
CA GLU A 87 19.17 4.66 3.26
C GLU A 87 17.97 4.98 2.37
N LYS A 88 17.72 4.16 1.35
CA LYS A 88 16.58 4.37 0.46
C LYS A 88 15.25 4.09 1.15
N ILE A 89 15.20 3.06 1.98
CA ILE A 89 13.99 2.71 2.75
C ILE A 89 13.70 3.84 3.76
N ASP A 90 14.72 4.35 4.43
CA ASP A 90 14.61 5.46 5.37
C ASP A 90 14.12 6.73 4.70
N GLU A 91 14.63 7.07 3.50
CA GLU A 91 14.15 8.18 2.69
C GLU A 91 12.66 8.02 2.34
N LEU A 92 12.24 6.82 1.90
CA LEU A 92 10.86 6.54 1.51
C LEU A 92 9.89 6.60 2.69
N LEU A 93 10.36 6.22 3.89
CA LEU A 93 9.52 6.15 5.10
C LEU A 93 9.66 7.37 6.02
N ALA A 94 10.52 8.34 5.70
CA ALA A 94 10.81 9.50 6.56
C ALA A 94 9.54 10.25 6.99
N GLY A 95 8.58 10.41 6.08
CA GLY A 95 7.29 11.06 6.39
C GLY A 95 6.42 10.29 7.39
N TYR A 96 6.63 8.97 7.56
CA TYR A 96 5.85 8.12 8.45
C TYR A 96 6.53 7.87 9.81
N ARG A 97 7.77 8.31 10.00
CA ARG A 97 8.54 8.10 11.24
C ARG A 97 8.50 9.34 12.12
N ARG A 98 8.31 9.14 13.43
CA ARG A 98 8.57 10.18 14.43
C ARG A 98 9.41 9.64 15.57
N HIS A 99 10.38 10.44 16.00
CA HIS A 99 11.09 10.25 17.25
C HIS A 99 10.35 10.97 18.37
N LYS A 100 10.18 10.33 19.53
CA LYS A 100 9.60 10.96 20.71
C LYS A 100 10.68 11.13 21.78
N GLY A 101 11.20 12.36 21.90
CA GLY A 101 12.14 12.73 22.97
C GLY A 101 13.54 12.15 22.81
N SER A 102 14.24 12.02 23.93
CA SER A 102 15.63 11.56 24.06
C SER A 102 15.81 10.03 24.06
N ILE A 103 14.73 9.27 23.87
CA ILE A 103 14.77 7.80 23.82
C ILE A 103 14.66 7.36 22.36
N PRO A 104 15.53 6.45 21.85
CA PRO A 104 15.52 5.99 20.47
C PRO A 104 14.42 4.96 20.21
N LEU A 105 13.21 5.19 20.72
CA LEU A 105 12.04 4.40 20.36
C LEU A 105 11.41 5.04 19.13
N GLU A 106 11.58 4.37 17.98
CA GLU A 106 10.93 4.77 16.74
C GLU A 106 9.48 4.30 16.70
N TYR A 107 8.61 5.22 16.31
CA TYR A 107 7.20 4.96 16.15
C TYR A 107 6.70 5.39 14.78
N TRP A 108 5.69 4.67 14.30
CA TRP A 108 4.95 5.07 13.11
C TRP A 108 3.94 6.16 13.45
N CYS A 109 3.94 7.21 12.65
CA CYS A 109 2.98 8.31 12.70
C CYS A 109 2.44 8.51 11.28
N ILE A 110 1.12 8.38 11.12
CA ILE A 110 0.49 8.65 9.82
C ILE A 110 0.34 10.17 9.66
N PRO A 111 0.85 10.78 8.57
CA PRO A 111 0.75 12.22 8.36
C PRO A 111 -0.70 12.71 8.24
N ASN A 112 -0.97 13.96 8.65
CA ASN A 112 -2.29 14.59 8.46
C ASN A 112 -2.70 14.71 6.97
N MET A 113 -1.72 14.75 6.05
CA MET A 113 -1.91 14.82 4.60
C MET A 113 -1.63 13.48 3.92
N SER A 114 -2.00 12.36 4.56
CA SER A 114 -1.78 11.01 4.05
C SER A 114 -2.94 10.50 3.18
N TRP A 115 -2.87 9.24 2.70
CA TRP A 115 -3.91 8.65 1.87
C TRP A 115 -5.24 8.60 2.63
N GLN A 116 -5.20 8.57 3.96
CA GLN A 116 -6.37 8.73 4.81
C GLN A 116 -6.87 10.19 4.88
N GLY A 117 -5.97 11.18 4.90
CA GLY A 117 -6.32 12.60 4.90
C GLY A 117 -7.08 13.03 3.64
N LEU A 118 -6.82 12.38 2.49
CA LEU A 118 -7.60 12.56 1.26
C LEU A 118 -9.06 12.09 1.39
N ALA A 119 -9.34 11.14 2.29
CA ALA A 119 -10.67 10.61 2.55
C ALA A 119 -11.38 11.34 3.71
N GLN A 120 -10.65 11.99 4.61
CA GLN A 120 -11.18 12.62 5.83
C GLN A 120 -11.17 14.15 5.70
N LYS A 121 -12.14 14.71 4.97
CA LYS A 121 -12.25 16.16 4.74
C LYS A 121 -12.70 16.98 5.97
N ASP A 122 -13.22 16.33 7.02
CA ASP A 122 -14.02 16.99 8.07
C ASP A 122 -13.71 16.58 9.52
N LYS A 123 -12.53 16.04 9.84
CA LYS A 123 -12.18 15.73 11.24
C LYS A 123 -10.97 16.53 11.71
N SER A 124 -11.20 17.35 12.74
CA SER A 124 -10.17 18.01 13.53
C SER A 124 -9.24 16.96 14.12
N GLU A 125 -8.00 16.95 13.64
CA GLU A 125 -6.86 16.14 14.04
C GLU A 125 -7.09 14.61 14.10
N PRO A 126 -6.47 13.85 13.18
CA PRO A 126 -6.49 12.40 13.32
C PRO A 126 -5.56 11.98 14.48
N ILE A 127 -6.17 11.56 15.59
CA ILE A 127 -5.45 10.95 16.71
C ILE A 127 -5.05 9.54 16.28
N PHE A 128 -3.80 9.37 15.87
CA PHE A 128 -3.28 8.07 15.51
C PHE A 128 -2.57 7.38 16.68
N PRO A 129 -2.74 6.05 16.82
CA PRO A 129 -1.99 5.29 17.80
C PRO A 129 -0.50 5.34 17.44
N ILE A 130 0.32 5.62 18.44
CA ILE A 130 1.77 5.47 18.37
C ILE A 130 2.05 3.95 18.30
N LEU A 131 2.41 3.45 17.12
CA LEU A 131 2.67 2.03 16.88
C LEU A 131 4.17 1.75 16.90
N GLY A 132 4.59 0.69 17.59
CA GLY A 132 5.98 0.24 17.58
C GLY A 132 6.44 -0.21 16.19
N ARG A 133 7.70 0.07 15.85
CA ARG A 133 8.31 -0.14 14.51
C ARG A 133 7.97 -1.49 13.86
N PHE A 134 8.06 -2.61 14.57
CA PHE A 134 7.87 -3.94 13.98
C PHE A 134 6.46 -4.52 14.13
N ASN A 135 5.47 -3.74 14.57
CA ASN A 135 4.11 -4.24 14.79
C ASN A 135 3.25 -4.12 13.52
N SER A 136 3.58 -4.90 12.48
CA SER A 136 2.80 -4.94 11.23
C SER A 136 1.35 -5.36 11.44
N LYS A 137 1.07 -6.16 12.49
CA LYS A 137 -0.29 -6.53 12.85
C LYS A 137 -1.10 -5.33 13.31
N ALA A 138 -0.56 -4.49 14.20
CA ALA A 138 -1.24 -3.27 14.59
C ALA A 138 -1.40 -2.29 13.42
N LEU A 139 -0.46 -2.27 12.47
CA LEU A 139 -0.56 -1.48 11.24
C LEU A 139 -1.63 -1.99 10.27
N SER A 140 -1.88 -3.30 10.20
CA SER A 140 -2.98 -3.84 9.41
C SER A 140 -4.33 -3.62 10.11
N GLU A 141 -4.36 -3.74 11.44
CA GLU A 141 -5.57 -3.58 12.26
C GLU A 141 -6.01 -2.12 12.41
N CYS A 142 -5.11 -1.14 12.26
CA CYS A 142 -5.47 0.27 12.35
C CYS A 142 -6.37 0.74 11.20
N GLY A 143 -6.55 -0.08 10.15
CA GLY A 143 -7.47 0.22 9.05
C GLY A 143 -7.02 1.43 8.23
N ALA A 144 -5.71 1.70 8.19
CA ALA A 144 -5.14 2.78 7.41
C ALA A 144 -4.58 2.33 6.07
N ALA A 145 -4.89 3.10 5.02
CA ALA A 145 -4.24 2.95 3.71
C ALA A 145 -2.71 3.06 3.83
N ASP A 146 -2.23 3.93 4.71
CA ASP A 146 -0.80 4.12 4.99
C ASP A 146 -0.17 2.94 5.75
N GLY A 147 -0.97 2.16 6.49
CA GLY A 147 -0.51 0.94 7.15
C GLY A 147 0.07 -0.06 6.14
N PHE A 148 -0.55 -0.18 4.96
CA PHE A 148 -0.01 -1.01 3.88
C PHE A 148 1.36 -0.53 3.39
N ILE A 149 1.53 0.78 3.18
CA ILE A 149 2.80 1.38 2.72
C ILE A 149 3.91 1.10 3.74
N ILE A 150 3.64 1.30 5.01
CA ILE A 150 4.61 1.07 6.09
C ILE A 150 4.99 -0.41 6.18
N ILE A 151 4.02 -1.33 6.07
CA ILE A 151 4.31 -2.77 6.08
C ILE A 151 5.19 -3.16 4.88
N LEU A 152 4.96 -2.61 3.69
CA LEU A 152 5.87 -2.84 2.56
C LEU A 152 7.29 -2.34 2.84
N GLY A 153 7.41 -1.19 3.49
CA GLY A 153 8.69 -0.67 3.96
C GLY A 153 9.42 -1.63 4.89
N LEU A 154 8.72 -2.19 5.87
CA LEU A 154 9.25 -3.20 6.79
C LEU A 154 9.70 -4.49 6.08
N LEU A 155 8.95 -4.93 5.07
CA LEU A 155 9.33 -6.10 4.27
C LEU A 155 10.65 -5.87 3.53
N HIS A 156 10.82 -4.69 2.93
CA HIS A 156 12.07 -4.29 2.29
C HIS A 156 13.23 -4.18 3.29
N GLU A 157 12.97 -3.64 4.48
CA GLU A 157 13.97 -3.51 5.55
C GLU A 157 14.50 -4.87 6.01
N ILE A 158 13.58 -5.80 6.28
CA ILE A 158 13.93 -7.17 6.68
C ILE A 158 14.67 -7.88 5.55
N ASN A 159 14.24 -7.70 4.29
CA ASN A 159 14.91 -8.27 3.14
C ASN A 159 16.35 -7.72 2.97
N ALA A 160 16.57 -6.43 3.26
CA ALA A 160 17.89 -5.82 3.25
C ALA A 160 18.79 -6.40 4.36
N ASP A 161 18.27 -6.47 5.60
CA ASP A 161 18.99 -7.08 6.74
C ASP A 161 19.46 -8.49 6.41
N ILE A 162 18.55 -9.34 5.90
CA ILE A 162 18.85 -10.74 5.65
C ILE A 162 19.85 -10.88 4.50
N THR A 163 19.70 -10.07 3.45
CA THR A 163 20.64 -10.08 2.32
C THR A 163 22.04 -9.68 2.77
N GLN A 164 22.17 -8.71 3.68
CA GLN A 164 23.46 -8.31 4.25
C GLN A 164 24.06 -9.38 5.17
N ALA A 165 23.23 -10.02 6.00
CA ALA A 165 23.67 -11.05 6.94
C ALA A 165 24.01 -12.40 6.26
N ASN A 166 23.62 -12.58 4.99
CA ASN A 166 23.74 -13.85 4.26
C ASN A 166 23.04 -15.00 5.02
N ASP A 167 21.87 -14.72 5.64
CA ASP A 167 21.15 -15.73 6.41
C ASP A 167 20.62 -16.85 5.49
N ASP A 168 20.37 -18.02 6.10
CA ASP A 168 19.75 -19.13 5.40
C ASP A 168 18.28 -18.84 5.01
N LYS A 169 17.79 -19.61 4.03
CA LYS A 169 16.44 -19.48 3.49
C LYS A 169 15.32 -19.71 4.54
N ARG A 170 15.56 -20.48 5.60
CA ARG A 170 14.53 -20.78 6.61
C ARG A 170 14.33 -19.59 7.55
N HIS A 171 15.43 -18.98 8.00
CA HIS A 171 15.41 -17.74 8.78
C HIS A 171 14.83 -16.59 7.95
N TYR A 172 15.13 -16.54 6.65
CA TYR A 172 14.54 -15.60 5.71
C TYR A 172 13.00 -15.67 5.70
N THR A 173 12.45 -16.86 5.44
CA THR A 173 10.99 -17.06 5.39
C THR A 173 10.33 -16.77 6.75
N ALA A 174 10.90 -17.25 7.86
CA ALA A 174 10.32 -17.06 9.18
C ALA A 174 10.17 -15.58 9.59
N ARG A 175 11.11 -14.72 9.18
CA ARG A 175 11.06 -13.27 9.46
C ARG A 175 10.09 -12.53 8.55
N LEU A 176 9.99 -12.89 7.27
CA LEU A 176 9.14 -12.16 6.30
C LEU A 176 7.66 -12.59 6.32
N THR A 177 7.38 -13.89 6.51
CA THR A 177 6.02 -14.44 6.40
C THR A 177 4.98 -13.72 7.27
N PRO A 178 5.23 -13.41 8.56
CA PRO A 178 4.25 -12.69 9.37
C PRO A 178 3.91 -11.31 8.77
N HIS A 179 4.90 -10.57 8.28
CA HIS A 179 4.68 -9.23 7.72
C HIS A 179 4.01 -9.27 6.35
N LEU A 180 4.29 -10.30 5.54
CA LEU A 180 3.60 -10.53 4.26
C LEU A 180 2.11 -10.75 4.49
N ILE A 181 1.74 -11.63 5.43
CA ILE A 181 0.34 -11.86 5.79
C ILE A 181 -0.35 -10.55 6.18
N GLU A 182 0.29 -9.72 7.00
CA GLU A 182 -0.28 -8.43 7.39
C GLU A 182 -0.36 -7.44 6.21
N ALA A 183 0.55 -7.49 5.24
CA ALA A 183 0.46 -6.70 4.01
C ALA A 183 -0.77 -7.10 3.17
N ALA A 184 -1.03 -8.40 3.02
CA ALA A 184 -2.22 -8.88 2.32
C ALA A 184 -3.52 -8.48 3.04
N ARG A 185 -3.50 -8.39 4.38
CA ARG A 185 -4.63 -7.88 5.17
C ARG A 185 -4.86 -6.38 5.02
N ALA A 186 -3.77 -5.61 4.91
CA ALA A 186 -3.84 -4.16 4.77
C ALA A 186 -4.19 -3.72 3.34
N PHE A 187 -3.85 -4.52 2.31
CA PHE A 187 -4.06 -4.16 0.91
C PHE A 187 -5.50 -3.74 0.57
N PRO A 188 -6.57 -4.46 0.96
CA PRO A 188 -7.93 -4.06 0.62
C PRO A 188 -8.32 -2.69 1.16
N VAL A 189 -7.82 -2.30 2.33
CA VAL A 189 -8.05 -0.97 2.90
C VAL A 189 -7.44 0.11 2.00
N PHE A 190 -6.19 -0.09 1.58
CA PHE A 190 -5.52 0.79 0.64
C PHE A 190 -6.24 0.84 -0.72
N ALA A 191 -6.60 -0.33 -1.26
CA ALA A 191 -7.26 -0.48 -2.55
C ALA A 191 -8.68 0.10 -2.58
N ARG A 192 -9.37 0.20 -1.45
CA ARG A 192 -10.70 0.83 -1.35
C ARG A 192 -10.67 2.35 -1.41
N HIS A 193 -9.51 2.98 -1.30
CA HIS A 193 -9.42 4.43 -1.41
C HIS A 193 -10.01 4.90 -2.76
N PRO A 194 -10.90 5.90 -2.81
CA PRO A 194 -11.64 6.24 -4.03
C PRO A 194 -10.76 6.53 -5.26
N ASP A 195 -9.58 7.12 -5.07
CA ASP A 195 -8.63 7.38 -6.16
C ASP A 195 -7.85 6.15 -6.62
N VAL A 196 -7.82 5.13 -5.78
CA VAL A 196 -7.05 3.89 -5.98
C VAL A 196 -7.95 2.78 -6.51
N LYS A 197 -9.20 2.73 -6.04
CA LYS A 197 -10.16 1.67 -6.34
C LYS A 197 -10.29 1.36 -7.82
N PRO A 198 -10.36 2.32 -8.77
CA PRO A 198 -10.42 1.99 -10.20
C PRO A 198 -9.19 1.24 -10.75
N TYR A 199 -8.10 1.21 -9.99
CA TYR A 199 -6.79 0.66 -10.37
C TYR A 199 -6.37 -0.53 -9.50
N TRP A 200 -7.25 -1.03 -8.63
CA TRP A 200 -6.90 -2.03 -7.61
C TRP A 200 -6.32 -3.32 -8.21
N GLU A 201 -6.83 -3.82 -9.33
CA GLU A 201 -6.36 -5.06 -9.96
C GLU A 201 -4.91 -4.97 -10.45
N LYS A 202 -4.55 -3.81 -11.01
CA LYS A 202 -3.18 -3.54 -11.45
C LYS A 202 -2.23 -3.44 -10.26
N LEU A 203 -2.67 -2.75 -9.19
CA LEU A 203 -1.92 -2.69 -7.93
C LEU A 203 -1.76 -4.08 -7.32
N TYR A 204 -2.80 -4.90 -7.36
CA TYR A 204 -2.77 -6.25 -6.82
C TYR A 204 -1.82 -7.14 -7.62
N THR A 205 -1.79 -6.99 -8.94
CA THR A 205 -0.81 -7.68 -9.80
C THR A 205 0.62 -7.32 -9.43
N LEU A 206 0.91 -6.03 -9.15
CA LEU A 206 2.23 -5.61 -8.67
C LEU A 206 2.53 -6.18 -7.28
N PHE A 207 1.55 -6.14 -6.37
CA PHE A 207 1.71 -6.70 -5.04
C PHE A 207 1.94 -8.22 -5.09
N LYS A 208 1.26 -8.98 -5.95
CA LYS A 208 1.54 -10.41 -6.18
C LYS A 208 2.98 -10.64 -6.66
N LYS A 209 3.48 -9.84 -7.61
CA LYS A 209 4.88 -9.93 -8.05
C LYS A 209 5.85 -9.70 -6.89
N LEU A 210 5.58 -8.68 -6.06
CA LEU A 210 6.37 -8.39 -4.86
C LEU A 210 6.27 -9.50 -3.80
N TRP A 211 5.09 -10.07 -3.60
CA TRP A 211 4.87 -11.20 -2.70
C TRP A 211 5.77 -12.38 -3.05
N TYR A 212 5.77 -12.78 -4.33
CA TYR A 212 6.62 -13.89 -4.78
C TYR A 212 8.11 -13.55 -4.77
N TYR A 213 8.46 -12.27 -4.89
CA TYR A 213 9.84 -11.82 -4.68
C TYR A 213 10.30 -12.05 -3.23
N PHE A 214 9.46 -11.72 -2.24
CA PHE A 214 9.76 -11.91 -0.81
C PHE A 214 9.49 -13.33 -0.29
N ASN A 215 8.64 -14.11 -0.93
CA ASN A 215 8.31 -15.46 -0.49
C ASN A 215 8.44 -16.48 -1.63
N PRO A 216 9.67 -16.95 -1.89
CA PRO A 216 9.90 -17.94 -2.94
C PRO A 216 9.50 -19.36 -2.53
N SER A 217 9.08 -19.63 -1.27
CA SER A 217 8.76 -20.99 -0.82
C SER A 217 7.29 -21.39 -1.01
N PHE A 218 6.41 -20.52 -1.52
CA PHE A 218 4.99 -20.77 -1.78
C PHE A 218 4.13 -21.20 -0.56
N ASP A 219 4.72 -21.38 0.62
CA ASP A 219 4.03 -21.87 1.82
C ASP A 219 3.05 -20.86 2.43
N ALA A 220 3.24 -19.55 2.16
CA ALA A 220 2.28 -18.54 2.56
C ALA A 220 1.38 -18.19 1.37
N LEU A 221 0.11 -18.57 1.48
CA LEU A 221 -0.92 -18.26 0.50
C LEU A 221 -1.25 -16.76 0.53
N ILE A 222 -1.19 -16.12 -0.64
CA ILE A 222 -1.81 -14.81 -0.89
C ILE A 222 -3.28 -15.04 -1.30
N LEU A 223 -4.15 -14.07 -1.05
CA LEU A 223 -5.57 -14.18 -1.41
C LEU A 223 -5.74 -14.39 -2.93
N ASP A 224 -6.73 -15.15 -3.34
CA ASP A 224 -7.07 -15.23 -4.76
C ASP A 224 -7.74 -13.93 -5.25
N ASP A 225 -7.88 -13.80 -6.57
CA ASP A 225 -8.42 -12.60 -7.20
C ASP A 225 -9.92 -12.39 -6.91
N GLN A 226 -10.68 -13.47 -6.69
CA GLN A 226 -12.12 -13.39 -6.36
C GLN A 226 -12.31 -12.82 -4.96
N LEU A 227 -11.64 -13.41 -3.97
CA LEU A 227 -11.72 -12.99 -2.59
C LEU A 227 -11.18 -11.56 -2.42
N MET A 228 -10.10 -11.21 -3.12
CA MET A 228 -9.60 -9.83 -3.14
C MET A 228 -10.63 -8.85 -3.72
N SER A 229 -11.28 -9.21 -4.83
CA SER A 229 -12.35 -8.39 -5.43
C SER A 229 -13.51 -8.17 -4.47
N GLU A 230 -13.93 -9.20 -3.74
CA GLU A 230 -14.98 -9.08 -2.71
C GLU A 230 -14.57 -8.06 -1.64
N TYR A 231 -13.36 -8.17 -1.09
CA TYR A 231 -12.89 -7.22 -0.06
C TYR A 231 -12.80 -5.78 -0.56
N VAL A 232 -12.37 -5.54 -1.81
CA VAL A 232 -12.26 -4.19 -2.38
C VAL A 232 -13.65 -3.60 -2.71
N ASN A 233 -14.63 -4.44 -3.04
CA ASN A 233 -15.95 -3.99 -3.46
C ASN A 233 -17.00 -3.96 -2.34
N MET A 234 -16.73 -4.60 -1.20
CA MET A 234 -17.62 -4.58 -0.05
C MET A 234 -17.87 -3.15 0.50
N HIS A 235 -19.15 -2.88 0.80
CA HIS A 235 -19.63 -1.58 1.33
C HIS A 235 -19.39 -1.38 2.84
N ALA A 236 -18.74 -2.31 3.54
CA ALA A 236 -18.53 -2.27 5.00
C ALA A 236 -17.07 -2.58 5.40
N GLU A 237 -16.65 -2.08 6.57
CA GLU A 237 -15.35 -2.40 7.18
C GLU A 237 -15.38 -3.82 7.76
N TYR A 238 -14.61 -4.74 7.16
CA TYR A 238 -14.34 -6.06 7.72
C TYR A 238 -12.85 -6.33 7.84
N TYR A 239 -12.48 -7.05 8.89
CA TYR A 239 -11.12 -7.50 9.17
C TYR A 239 -10.87 -8.86 8.51
N LEU A 240 -9.75 -9.00 7.81
CA LEU A 240 -9.19 -10.29 7.45
C LEU A 240 -8.53 -10.91 8.68
N ALA A 241 -9.23 -11.79 9.40
CA ALA A 241 -8.63 -12.62 10.43
C ALA A 241 -8.36 -14.02 9.85
N ARG A 242 -7.08 -14.38 9.64
CA ARG A 242 -6.62 -15.73 9.25
C ARG A 242 -7.53 -16.44 8.22
N GLY A 243 -7.90 -15.76 7.13
CA GLY A 243 -8.65 -16.36 6.03
C GLY A 243 -10.14 -16.64 6.28
N VAL A 244 -10.78 -16.03 7.29
CA VAL A 244 -12.21 -16.21 7.55
C VAL A 244 -12.96 -14.87 7.58
N LEU A 245 -14.02 -14.79 6.79
CA LEU A 245 -15.02 -13.71 6.78
C LEU A 245 -15.90 -13.78 8.02
N GLY A 246 -16.09 -12.66 8.72
CA GLY A 246 -17.04 -12.57 9.83
C GLY A 246 -17.79 -11.24 9.83
N ARG A 247 -19.13 -11.31 9.78
CA ARG A 247 -20.04 -10.16 10.00
C ARG A 247 -20.37 -10.01 11.47
N VAL A 248 -20.22 -8.81 12.04
CA VAL A 248 -20.82 -8.46 13.34
C VAL A 248 -22.00 -7.53 13.09
N GLN A 249 -23.21 -8.02 13.31
CA GLN A 249 -24.41 -7.22 13.16
C GLN A 249 -24.53 -6.26 14.36
N GLY A 250 -24.50 -4.94 14.13
CA GLY A 250 -24.86 -3.92 15.12
C GLY A 250 -23.78 -3.47 16.14
N SER A 251 -22.48 -3.54 15.83
CA SER A 251 -21.41 -3.15 16.77
C SER A 251 -20.39 -2.18 16.16
N TYR A 252 -19.99 -1.15 16.92
CA TYR A 252 -18.84 -0.26 16.66
C TYR A 252 -17.55 -0.69 17.41
N ARG A 253 -17.50 -1.91 17.97
CA ARG A 253 -16.34 -2.44 18.70
C ARG A 253 -15.82 -3.76 18.11
N LEU A 254 -14.49 -3.83 18.03
CA LEU A 254 -13.67 -4.99 17.64
C LEU A 254 -13.98 -6.23 18.49
N LYS A 255 -14.22 -7.38 17.85
CA LYS A 255 -14.20 -8.70 18.49
C LYS A 255 -13.17 -9.58 17.80
N LEU A 256 -12.20 -10.08 18.56
CA LEU A 256 -11.26 -11.11 18.13
C LEU A 256 -12.01 -12.44 18.04
N PHE A 257 -12.17 -13.00 16.84
CA PHE A 257 -12.59 -14.40 16.70
C PHE A 257 -11.37 -15.32 16.74
N ARG A 258 -11.44 -16.38 17.54
CA ARG A 258 -10.45 -17.47 17.47
C ARG A 258 -10.62 -18.17 16.11
N ALA A 259 -9.48 -18.46 15.46
CA ALA A 259 -9.45 -19.17 14.19
C ALA A 259 -10.23 -20.49 14.26
N PRO A 260 -10.92 -20.93 13.20
CA PRO A 260 -11.21 -22.34 13.06
C PRO A 260 -9.88 -23.06 12.94
N VAL A 261 -9.67 -24.05 13.81
CA VAL A 261 -8.62 -25.05 13.61
C VAL A 261 -9.03 -25.77 12.34
N LEU A 262 -8.34 -25.54 11.23
CA LEU A 262 -8.28 -26.57 10.19
C LEU A 262 -7.58 -27.73 10.89
N GLN A 263 -8.36 -28.73 11.31
CA GLN A 263 -7.79 -29.99 11.77
C GLN A 263 -6.84 -30.44 10.66
N ALA A 264 -5.55 -30.51 10.97
CA ALA A 264 -4.67 -31.38 10.24
C ALA A 264 -5.34 -32.76 10.31
N THR A 265 -5.86 -33.25 9.19
CA THR A 265 -6.10 -34.68 9.07
C THR A 265 -4.74 -35.31 9.30
N GLU A 266 -4.65 -36.06 10.41
CA GLU A 266 -3.50 -36.89 10.72
C GLU A 266 -3.16 -37.71 9.47
N TRP A 267 -1.92 -37.57 9.00
CA TRP A 267 -1.34 -38.61 8.18
C TRP A 267 -1.12 -39.80 9.13
N ASP A 268 -2.01 -40.79 9.01
CA ASP A 268 -1.87 -42.09 9.64
C ASP A 268 -0.55 -42.73 9.20
N HIS A 269 0.48 -42.62 10.02
CA HIS A 269 1.54 -43.63 10.07
C HIS A 269 1.04 -44.81 10.89
N ALA A 270 0.02 -45.51 10.37
CA ALA A 270 -0.43 -46.77 10.96
C ALA A 270 -1.30 -47.57 9.97
N THR A 271 -0.68 -48.22 8.98
CA THR A 271 -1.08 -49.58 8.61
C THR A 271 0.15 -50.34 8.12
N SER A 272 0.58 -51.29 8.97
CA SER A 272 0.99 -52.67 8.66
C SER A 272 1.78 -52.94 7.39
#